data_AF-A0A2L0IK41-F1
#
_entry.id   AF-A0A2L0IK41-F1
#
_cell.length_a   1.000
_cell.length_b   1.000
_cell.length_c   1.000
_cell.angle_alpha   90.00
_cell.angle_beta   90.00
_cell.angle_gamma   90.00
#
_symmetry.space_group_name_H-M   'P 1'
#
loop_
_entity.id
_entity.type
_entity.pdbx_description
1 polymer ?
#
loop_
_entity_poly.entity_id
_entity_poly.type
_entity_poly.pdbx_seq_one_letter_code
_entity_poly.pdbx_strand_id
1 'polypeptide(L)'
;MKKLALLAAMMMAGIVNTAYAAAQDCATKRAAIEKEIAIAEHYGNSAKVNGLKHALAEVKAHCTSATVIASAQKEVTKLEKKLAEKQEDIRELQADLREAQAKGKQDKVAKYQRKLQEKQADLQSIRQQLNKARASLATLKKSA
;
A
#
# COMPACT_ATOMS: atom_id res chain seq x y z
N MET A 1 48.28 11.68 -39.26
CA MET A 1 47.23 11.94 -40.27
C MET A 1 46.11 10.92 -40.09
N LYS A 2 44.85 11.41 -39.99
CA LYS A 2 43.59 10.70 -40.30
C LYS A 2 43.22 9.56 -39.31
N LYS A 3 42.07 9.49 -38.62
CA LYS A 3 40.73 10.10 -38.65
C LYS A 3 40.07 9.77 -37.26
N LEU A 4 39.35 10.71 -36.62
CA LEU A 4 37.87 10.72 -36.42
C LEU A 4 37.29 9.38 -35.91
N ALA A 5 36.42 9.28 -34.90
CA ALA A 5 35.58 10.22 -34.15
C ALA A 5 34.87 9.43 -33.00
N LEU A 6 33.97 10.12 -32.30
CA LEU A 6 32.87 9.65 -31.43
C LEU A 6 33.19 9.74 -29.92
N LEU A 7 32.89 10.84 -29.22
CA LEU A 7 31.56 11.34 -28.78
C LEU A 7 30.67 10.25 -28.16
N ALA A 8 30.55 10.26 -26.83
CA ALA A 8 29.31 10.11 -26.06
C ALA A 8 29.66 10.35 -24.57
N ALA A 9 29.42 11.55 -24.05
CA ALA A 9 28.16 11.93 -23.41
C ALA A 9 28.16 11.62 -21.91
N MET A 10 28.62 12.63 -21.17
CA MET A 10 28.01 13.13 -19.93
C MET A 10 26.57 12.62 -19.70
N MET A 11 26.29 12.01 -18.55
CA MET A 11 25.16 12.46 -17.72
C MET A 11 25.25 11.96 -16.28
N MET A 12 24.96 12.92 -15.41
CA MET A 12 24.92 12.87 -13.96
C MET A 12 23.64 12.23 -13.43
N ALA A 13 23.77 11.70 -12.21
CA ALA A 13 22.85 11.84 -11.07
C ALA A 13 21.41 11.31 -11.16
N GLY A 14 21.04 10.56 -10.12
CA GLY A 14 19.64 10.34 -9.75
C GLY A 14 19.45 9.22 -8.73
N ILE A 15 19.83 9.45 -7.47
CA ILE A 15 19.29 8.66 -6.36
C ILE A 15 17.84 9.13 -6.18
N VAL A 16 16.88 8.30 -6.57
CA VAL A 16 15.45 8.51 -6.25
C VAL A 16 14.88 7.24 -5.63
N ASN A 17 14.25 7.42 -4.47
CA ASN A 17 13.58 6.40 -3.65
C ASN A 17 12.81 5.37 -4.51
N THR A 18 13.32 4.14 -4.59
CA THR A 18 12.91 3.10 -5.55
C THR A 18 11.66 2.30 -5.14
N ALA A 19 11.04 2.56 -3.98
CA ALA A 19 9.90 1.77 -3.54
C ALA A 19 8.62 2.00 -4.35
N TYR A 20 8.42 3.20 -4.93
CA TYR A 20 7.23 3.51 -5.75
C TYR A 20 7.47 3.28 -7.26
N ALA A 21 8.73 3.37 -7.70
CA ALA A 21 9.13 3.08 -9.07
C ALA A 21 9.12 1.56 -9.37
N ALA A 22 9.48 0.72 -8.39
CA ALA A 22 9.53 -0.73 -8.56
C ALA A 22 8.14 -1.36 -8.84
N ALA A 23 7.07 -0.85 -8.23
CA ALA A 23 5.72 -1.38 -8.44
C ALA A 23 5.14 -1.05 -9.85
N GLN A 24 5.42 0.15 -10.36
CA GLN A 24 5.10 0.55 -11.75
C GLN A 24 5.92 -0.28 -12.76
N ASP A 25 7.17 -0.61 -12.43
CA ASP A 25 8.05 -1.39 -13.29
C ASP A 25 7.62 -2.87 -13.36
N CYS A 26 7.16 -3.46 -12.26
CA CYS A 26 6.77 -4.87 -12.25
C CYS A 26 5.54 -5.23 -13.07
N ALA A 27 4.45 -4.47 -12.98
CA ALA A 27 3.23 -4.76 -13.74
C ALA A 27 3.51 -4.63 -15.24
N THR A 28 4.33 -3.64 -15.60
CA THR A 28 4.83 -3.43 -16.97
C THR A 28 5.71 -4.60 -17.42
N LYS A 29 6.65 -5.03 -16.57
CA LYS A 29 7.53 -6.17 -16.84
C LYS A 29 6.76 -7.49 -16.98
N ARG A 30 5.74 -7.70 -16.15
CA ARG A 30 4.82 -8.85 -16.24
C ARG A 30 4.09 -8.86 -17.58
N ALA A 31 3.46 -7.73 -17.95
CA ALA A 31 2.73 -7.60 -19.20
C ALA A 31 3.64 -7.76 -20.44
N ALA A 32 4.87 -7.26 -20.36
CA ALA A 32 5.86 -7.44 -21.43
C ALA A 32 6.23 -8.91 -21.61
N ILE A 33 6.50 -9.64 -20.52
CA ILE A 33 6.81 -11.08 -20.58
C ILE A 33 5.61 -11.88 -21.10
N GLU A 34 4.39 -11.57 -20.66
CA GLU A 34 3.15 -12.23 -21.14
C GLU A 34 2.94 -12.01 -22.64
N LYS A 35 3.21 -10.79 -23.14
CA LYS A 35 3.16 -10.49 -24.57
C LYS A 35 4.22 -11.28 -25.36
N GLU A 36 5.43 -11.39 -24.83
CA GLU A 36 6.48 -12.19 -25.48
C GLU A 36 6.16 -13.69 -25.49
N ILE A 37 5.49 -14.21 -24.47
CA ILE A 37 5.01 -15.60 -24.44
C ILE A 37 4.01 -15.81 -25.57
N ALA A 38 3.01 -14.95 -25.71
CA ALA A 38 2.00 -15.06 -26.77
C ALA A 38 2.62 -15.03 -28.17
N ILE A 39 3.62 -14.17 -28.39
CA ILE A 39 4.38 -14.13 -29.64
C ILE A 39 5.16 -15.44 -29.85
N ALA A 40 5.88 -15.93 -28.83
CA ALA A 40 6.67 -17.15 -28.92
C ALA A 40 5.80 -18.40 -29.14
N GLU A 41 4.60 -18.45 -28.57
CA GLU A 41 3.60 -19.50 -28.79
C GLU A 41 3.08 -19.47 -30.23
N HIS A 42 2.76 -18.28 -30.77
CA HIS A 42 2.32 -18.12 -32.16
C HIS A 42 3.34 -18.65 -33.18
N TYR A 43 4.63 -18.44 -32.94
CA TYR A 43 5.70 -18.93 -33.81
C TYR A 43 6.21 -20.34 -33.45
N GLY A 44 5.57 -21.05 -32.51
CA GLY A 44 5.93 -22.42 -32.14
C GLY A 44 7.30 -22.58 -31.46
N ASN A 45 7.83 -21.52 -30.83
CA ASN A 45 9.15 -21.56 -30.18
C ASN A 45 9.04 -22.04 -28.72
N SER A 46 8.85 -23.34 -28.55
CA SER A 46 8.63 -23.98 -27.23
C SER A 46 9.75 -23.73 -26.22
N ALA A 47 11.00 -23.66 -26.66
CA ALA A 47 12.13 -23.38 -25.77
C ALA A 47 12.07 -21.96 -25.19
N LYS A 48 11.76 -20.97 -26.04
CA LYS A 48 11.56 -19.58 -25.61
C LYS A 48 10.36 -19.44 -24.68
N VAL A 49 9.26 -20.12 -24.99
CA VAL A 49 8.05 -20.14 -24.14
C VAL A 49 8.37 -20.64 -22.73
N ASN A 50 9.12 -21.74 -22.60
CA ASN A 50 9.49 -22.28 -21.30
C ASN A 50 10.37 -21.30 -20.49
N GLY A 51 11.37 -20.69 -21.13
CA GLY A 51 12.21 -19.69 -20.48
C GLY A 51 11.42 -18.46 -20.00
N LEU A 52 10.49 -17.96 -20.83
CA LEU A 52 9.64 -16.83 -20.47
C LEU A 52 8.62 -17.17 -19.38
N LYS A 53 8.08 -18.39 -19.36
CA LYS A 53 7.20 -18.86 -18.27
C LYS A 53 7.95 -18.93 -16.95
N HIS A 54 9.21 -19.35 -16.96
CA HIS A 54 10.07 -19.30 -15.76
C HIS A 54 10.33 -17.86 -15.31
N ALA A 55 10.72 -16.96 -16.22
CA ALA A 55 10.91 -15.54 -15.90
C ALA A 55 9.64 -14.86 -15.36
N LEU A 56 8.46 -15.23 -15.89
CA LEU A 56 7.17 -14.76 -15.39
C LEU A 56 6.92 -15.24 -13.96
N ALA A 57 7.26 -16.50 -13.64
CA ALA A 57 7.13 -17.04 -12.29
C ALA A 57 8.05 -16.32 -11.30
N GLU A 58 9.29 -16.05 -11.68
CA GLU A 58 10.25 -15.28 -10.87
C GLU A 58 9.77 -13.84 -10.62
N VAL A 59 9.26 -13.15 -11.66
CA VAL A 59 8.69 -11.81 -11.49
C VAL A 59 7.48 -11.83 -10.57
N LYS A 60 6.60 -12.84 -10.67
CA LYS A 60 5.46 -13.01 -9.75
C LYS A 60 5.90 -13.30 -8.32
N ALA A 61 6.92 -14.15 -8.13
CA ALA A 61 7.44 -14.52 -6.82
C ALA A 61 8.15 -13.35 -6.12
N HIS A 62 8.89 -12.53 -6.88
CA HIS A 62 9.77 -11.50 -6.33
C HIS A 62 9.18 -10.10 -6.35
N CYS A 63 8.26 -9.78 -7.26
CA CYS A 63 7.72 -8.43 -7.31
C CYS A 63 6.82 -8.12 -6.10
N THR A 64 6.07 -9.10 -5.61
CA THR A 64 5.21 -8.91 -4.44
C THR A 64 5.33 -10.11 -3.54
N SER A 65 6.47 -10.23 -2.84
CA SER A 65 6.69 -11.35 -1.93
C SER A 65 5.48 -11.54 -1.02
N ALA A 66 4.98 -12.78 -0.90
CA ALA A 66 3.80 -13.09 -0.11
C ALA A 66 3.90 -12.54 1.32
N THR A 67 5.12 -12.45 1.85
CA THR A 67 5.46 -11.80 3.13
C THR A 67 5.09 -10.32 3.19
N VAL A 68 5.30 -9.56 2.11
CA VAL A 68 4.93 -8.13 2.02
C VAL A 68 3.41 -7.96 2.00
N ILE A 69 2.70 -8.81 1.25
CA ILE A 69 1.22 -8.80 1.25
C ILE A 69 0.68 -9.19 2.63
N ALA A 70 1.24 -10.23 3.26
CA ALA A 70 0.86 -10.66 4.60
C ALA A 70 1.12 -9.57 5.65
N SER A 71 2.26 -8.88 5.56
CA SER A 71 2.57 -7.73 6.41
C SER A 71 1.58 -6.58 6.23
N ALA A 72 1.28 -6.19 4.99
CA ALA A 72 0.30 -5.16 4.69
C ALA A 72 -1.11 -5.55 5.19
N GLN A 73 -1.50 -6.82 5.04
CA GLN A 73 -2.76 -7.34 5.56
C GLN A 73 -2.82 -7.27 7.09
N LYS A 74 -1.72 -7.61 7.78
CA LYS A 74 -1.61 -7.50 9.24
C LYS A 74 -1.77 -6.06 9.72
N GLU A 75 -1.19 -5.09 9.02
CA GLU A 75 -1.36 -3.67 9.35
C GLU A 75 -2.80 -3.20 9.15
N VAL A 76 -3.49 -3.64 8.09
CA VAL A 76 -4.93 -3.37 7.90
C VAL A 76 -5.74 -3.90 9.08
N THR A 77 -5.54 -5.17 9.46
CA THR A 77 -6.28 -5.79 10.57
C THR A 77 -6.00 -5.09 11.91
N LYS A 78 -4.75 -4.66 12.15
CA LYS A 78 -4.38 -3.89 13.34
C LYS A 78 -5.09 -2.52 13.38
N LEU A 79 -5.18 -1.83 12.25
CA LEU A 79 -5.88 -0.55 12.15
C LEU A 79 -7.40 -0.71 12.30
N GLU A 80 -7.99 -1.79 11.78
CA GLU A 80 -9.41 -2.13 11.97
C GLU A 80 -9.74 -2.38 13.44
N LYS A 81 -8.89 -3.14 14.14
CA LYS A 81 -9.03 -3.37 15.59
C LYS A 81 -8.95 -2.05 16.36
N LYS A 82 -7.94 -1.21 16.09
CA LYS A 82 -7.80 0.11 16.71
C LYS A 82 -9.00 1.02 16.43
N LEU A 83 -9.57 0.95 15.22
CA LEU A 83 -10.75 1.72 14.85
C LEU A 83 -11.95 1.28 15.70
N ALA A 84 -12.18 -0.02 15.83
CA ALA A 84 -13.28 -0.56 16.63
C ALA A 84 -13.14 -0.18 18.11
N GLU A 85 -11.94 -0.32 18.69
CA GLU A 85 -11.64 0.10 20.07
C GLU A 85 -11.93 1.59 20.27
N LYS A 86 -11.49 2.47 19.35
CA LYS A 86 -11.77 3.91 19.46
C LYS A 86 -13.25 4.26 19.28
N GLN A 87 -13.99 3.49 18.50
CA GLN A 87 -15.44 3.68 18.40
C GLN A 87 -16.15 3.29 19.69
N GLU A 88 -15.69 2.24 20.39
CA GLU A 88 -16.23 1.89 21.71
C GLU A 88 -15.90 2.96 22.76
N ASP A 89 -14.63 3.40 22.84
CA ASP A 89 -14.22 4.51 23.72
C ASP A 89 -15.12 5.76 23.55
N ILE A 90 -15.50 6.06 22.30
CA ILE A 90 -16.36 7.20 21.98
C ILE A 90 -17.79 6.94 22.45
N ARG A 91 -18.32 5.72 22.27
CA ARG A 91 -19.67 5.34 22.74
C ARG A 91 -19.79 5.44 24.25
N GLU A 92 -18.82 4.90 24.97
CA GLU A 92 -18.75 4.98 26.44
C GLU A 92 -18.69 6.45 26.89
N LEU A 93 -17.81 7.25 26.27
CA LEU A 93 -17.67 8.66 26.62
C LEU A 93 -18.94 9.48 26.32
N GLN A 94 -19.70 9.12 25.28
CA GLN A 94 -21.01 9.72 25.00
C GLN A 94 -22.05 9.34 26.05
N ALA A 95 -22.01 8.12 26.59
CA ALA A 95 -22.88 7.70 27.69
C ALA A 95 -22.55 8.48 28.97
N ASP A 96 -21.27 8.57 29.32
CA ASP A 96 -20.74 9.38 30.42
C ASP A 96 -21.16 10.86 30.31
N LEU A 97 -21.10 11.41 29.11
CA LEU A 97 -21.54 12.78 28.84
C LEU A 97 -23.04 12.95 29.11
N ARG A 98 -23.89 12.03 28.62
CA ARG A 98 -25.33 12.07 28.88
C ARG A 98 -25.64 11.96 30.37
N GLU A 99 -24.94 11.10 31.09
CA GLU A 99 -25.10 10.96 32.54
C GLU A 99 -24.69 12.25 33.29
N ALA A 100 -23.57 12.85 32.90
CA ALA A 100 -23.11 14.12 33.48
C ALA A 100 -24.10 15.26 33.23
N GLN A 101 -24.70 15.31 32.04
CA GLN A 101 -25.75 16.28 31.70
C GLN A 101 -26.99 16.08 32.56
N ALA A 102 -27.48 14.84 32.69
CA ALA A 102 -28.65 14.52 33.52
C ALA A 102 -28.43 14.86 35.00
N LYS A 103 -27.19 14.74 35.49
CA LYS A 103 -26.82 15.05 36.88
C LYS A 103 -26.38 16.52 37.09
N GLY A 104 -26.44 17.37 36.07
CA GLY A 104 -26.05 18.78 36.16
C GLY A 104 -24.56 19.03 36.44
N LYS A 105 -23.68 18.05 36.16
CA LYS A 105 -22.23 18.12 36.45
C LYS A 105 -21.48 18.88 35.36
N GLN A 106 -21.58 20.21 35.35
CA GLN A 106 -21.07 21.06 34.27
C GLN A 106 -19.55 20.90 34.03
N ASP A 107 -18.77 20.71 35.09
CA ASP A 107 -17.33 20.42 35.02
C ASP A 107 -17.04 19.14 34.23
N LYS A 108 -17.79 18.06 34.50
CA LYS A 108 -17.68 16.80 33.78
C LYS A 108 -18.16 16.91 32.33
N VAL A 109 -19.24 17.66 32.09
CA VAL A 109 -19.76 17.91 30.74
C VAL A 109 -18.68 18.55 29.86
N ALA A 110 -18.06 19.64 30.32
CA ALA A 110 -17.00 20.32 29.57
C ALA A 110 -15.79 19.38 29.33
N LYS A 111 -15.38 18.62 30.36
CA LYS A 111 -14.29 17.65 30.26
C LYS A 111 -14.58 16.55 29.23
N TYR A 112 -15.78 15.98 29.23
CA TYR A 112 -16.16 14.90 28.31
C TYR A 112 -16.34 15.40 26.88
N GLN A 113 -16.88 16.60 26.67
CA GLN A 113 -16.97 17.21 25.33
C GLN A 113 -15.58 17.42 24.71
N ARG A 114 -14.61 17.93 25.48
CA ARG A 114 -13.22 18.08 25.01
C ARG A 114 -12.59 16.74 24.64
N LYS A 115 -12.71 15.74 25.53
CA LYS A 115 -12.20 14.39 25.26
C LYS A 115 -12.86 13.75 24.04
N LEU A 116 -14.14 14.03 23.79
CA LEU A 116 -14.88 13.52 22.65
C LEU A 116 -14.32 14.08 21.35
N GLN A 117 -14.04 15.39 21.31
CA GLN A 117 -13.39 16.04 20.16
C GLN A 117 -12.00 15.44 19.89
N GLU A 118 -11.18 15.27 20.92
CA GLU A 118 -9.85 14.65 20.81
C GLU A 118 -9.95 13.22 20.23
N LYS A 119 -10.83 12.37 20.80
CA LYS A 119 -11.04 11.00 20.30
C LYS A 119 -11.61 10.95 18.88
N GLN A 120 -12.47 11.91 18.50
CA GLN A 120 -13.01 12.00 17.14
C GLN A 120 -11.93 12.35 16.12
N ALA A 121 -11.00 13.25 16.47
CA ALA A 121 -9.84 13.56 15.64
C ALA A 121 -8.92 12.35 15.47
N ASP A 122 -8.64 11.62 16.55
CA ASP A 122 -7.87 10.37 16.49
C ASP A 122 -8.55 9.33 15.60
N LEU A 123 -9.87 9.17 15.74
CA LEU A 123 -10.65 8.25 14.91
C LEU A 123 -10.55 8.60 13.42
N GLN A 124 -10.59 9.89 13.08
CA GLN A 124 -10.42 10.36 11.71
C GLN A 124 -9.02 10.04 11.18
N SER A 125 -7.98 10.26 11.97
CA SER A 125 -6.60 9.89 11.62
C SER A 125 -6.46 8.38 11.37
N ILE A 126 -7.03 7.55 12.24
CA ILE A 126 -7.03 6.08 12.07
C ILE A 126 -7.76 5.69 10.79
N ARG A 127 -8.91 6.30 10.48
CA ARG A 127 -9.65 6.04 9.23
C ARG A 127 -8.81 6.39 8.00
N GLN A 128 -8.11 7.53 8.02
CA GLN A 128 -7.22 7.91 6.91
C GLN A 128 -6.07 6.92 6.74
N GLN A 129 -5.44 6.50 7.84
CA GLN A 129 -4.38 5.49 7.82
C GLN A 129 -4.91 4.15 7.29
N LEU A 130 -6.09 3.71 7.74
CA LEU A 130 -6.72 2.47 7.29
C LEU A 130 -7.03 2.52 5.79
N ASN A 131 -7.56 3.63 5.28
CA ASN A 131 -7.84 3.81 3.86
C ASN A 131 -6.55 3.74 3.02
N LYS A 132 -5.48 4.40 3.47
CA LYS A 132 -4.17 4.32 2.82
C LYS A 132 -3.62 2.89 2.83
N ALA A 133 -3.67 2.21 3.97
CA ALA A 133 -3.20 0.83 4.11
C ALA A 133 -3.98 -0.14 3.21
N ARG A 134 -5.31 0.01 3.12
CA ARG A 134 -6.17 -0.77 2.22
C ARG A 134 -5.85 -0.50 0.75
N ALA A 135 -5.62 0.75 0.36
CA ALA A 135 -5.24 1.11 -1.01
C ALA A 135 -3.87 0.51 -1.40
N SER A 136 -2.89 0.59 -0.50
CA SER A 136 -1.57 -0.04 -0.70
C SER A 136 -1.70 -1.56 -0.82
N LEU A 137 -2.46 -2.20 0.06
CA LEU A 137 -2.71 -3.64 0.01
C LEU A 137 -3.41 -4.06 -1.30
N ALA A 138 -4.39 -3.29 -1.77
CA ALA A 138 -5.05 -3.56 -3.05
C ALA A 138 -4.08 -3.44 -4.23
N THR A 139 -3.18 -2.45 -4.19
CA THR A 139 -2.14 -2.27 -5.21
C THR A 139 -1.14 -3.43 -5.22
N LEU A 140 -0.70 -3.88 -4.04
CA LEU A 140 0.17 -5.04 -3.89
C LEU A 140 -0.50 -6.31 -4.42
N LYS A 141 -1.77 -6.55 -4.07
CA LYS A 141 -2.52 -7.71 -4.58
C LYS A 141 -2.76 -7.69 -6.09
N LYS A 142 -2.82 -6.50 -6.71
CA LYS A 142 -2.94 -6.37 -8.18
C LYS A 142 -1.63 -6.63 -8.92
N SER A 143 -0.50 -6.40 -8.23
CA SER A 143 0.86 -6.53 -8.77
C SER A 143 1.47 -7.92 -8.54
N ALA A 144 0.89 -8.71 -7.64
CA ALA A 144 1.09 -10.15 -7.53
C ALA A 144 0.42 -10.88 -8.71
#